data_AF-A0A6I0PXB1-F1
#
_entry.id   AF-A0A6I0PXB1-F1
#
_cell.length_a   1.000
_cell.length_b   1.000
_cell.length_c   1.000
_cell.angle_alpha   90.00
_cell.angle_beta   90.00
_cell.angle_gamma   90.00
#
_symmetry.space_group_name_H-M   'P 1'
#
loop_
_entity.id
_entity.type
_entity.pdbx_description
1 polymer ?
#
loop_
_entity_poly.entity_id
_entity_poly.type
_entity_poly.pdbx_seq_one_letter_code
_entity_poly.pdbx_strand_id
1 'polypeptide(L)' 'HCRNHNTHSIGICYEGGLDAEGQAKDTRTLAQRGALLALLRELKKKFPEALIIGHHDLNPIKKCPCYPCVEEYREL' A
#
# COMPACT_ATOMS: atom_id res chain seq x y z
N HIS A 1 10.49 -3.19 -5.80
CA HIS A 1 9.28 -2.41 -5.48
C HIS A 1 9.62 -1.18 -4.62
N CYS A 2 10.53 -1.28 -3.64
CA CYS A 2 11.01 -0.15 -2.84
C CYS A 2 12.54 -0.23 -2.67
N ARG A 3 13.27 0.82 -3.05
CA ARG A 3 14.75 0.82 -3.00
C ARG A 3 15.22 0.62 -1.56
N ASN A 4 16.23 -0.23 -1.35
CA ASN A 4 16.78 -0.61 -0.04
C ASN A 4 15.85 -1.45 0.87
N HIS A 5 14.61 -1.73 0.48
CA HIS A 5 13.70 -2.58 1.25
C HIS A 5 13.37 -3.91 0.55
N ASN A 6 13.80 -4.12 -0.70
CA ASN A 6 13.40 -5.27 -1.52
C ASN A 6 13.74 -6.67 -0.94
N THR A 7 14.72 -6.80 -0.04
CA THR A 7 15.16 -8.10 0.49
C THR A 7 14.33 -8.61 1.67
N HIS A 8 13.54 -7.75 2.30
CA HIS A 8 12.82 -8.05 3.55
C HIS A 8 11.39 -7.49 3.56
N SER A 9 10.81 -7.18 2.40
CA SER A 9 9.43 -6.69 2.30
C SER A 9 8.67 -7.30 1.13
N ILE A 10 7.34 -7.33 1.27
CA ILE A 10 6.41 -7.74 0.21
C ILE A 10 5.83 -6.47 -0.41
N GLY A 11 6.01 -6.32 -1.72
CA GLY A 11 5.42 -5.21 -2.47
C GLY A 11 4.05 -5.58 -3.01
N ILE A 12 3.02 -4.82 -2.66
CA ILE A 12 1.66 -4.97 -3.20
C ILE A 12 1.33 -3.71 -4.01
N CYS A 13 0.87 -3.90 -5.24
CA CYS A 13 0.43 -2.82 -6.12
C CYS A 13 -1.06 -2.93 -6.37
N TYR A 14 -1.75 -1.80 -6.43
CA TYR A 14 -3.08 -1.71 -7.03
C TYR A 14 -2.94 -0.95 -8.36
N GLU A 15 -3.78 -1.28 -9.33
CA GLU A 15 -3.82 -0.57 -10.60
C GLU A 15 -4.53 0.77 -10.46
N GLY A 16 -3.89 1.85 -10.90
CA GLY A 16 -4.35 3.22 -10.78
C GLY A 16 -3.35 4.11 -10.04
N GLY A 17 -3.85 5.13 -9.35
CA GLY A 17 -3.04 6.04 -8.52
C GLY A 17 -2.86 7.43 -9.12
N LEU A 18 -3.43 7.71 -10.29
CA LEU A 18 -3.40 9.01 -10.96
C LEU A 18 -4.82 9.43 -11.39
N ASP A 19 -5.12 10.73 -11.34
CA ASP A 19 -6.30 11.31 -11.97
C ASP A 19 -6.10 11.58 -13.47
N ALA A 20 -7.09 12.18 -14.12
CA ALA A 20 -7.08 12.46 -15.56
C ALA A 20 -5.97 13.47 -15.95
N GLU A 21 -5.55 14.30 -15.01
CA GLU A 21 -4.47 15.28 -15.13
C GLU A 21 -3.09 14.69 -14.77
N GLY A 22 -3.02 13.39 -14.49
CA GLY A 22 -1.79 12.69 -14.13
C GLY A 22 -1.27 13.02 -12.73
N GLN A 23 -2.11 13.59 -11.85
CA GLN A 23 -1.77 13.89 -10.46
C GLN A 23 -2.07 12.71 -9.56
N ALA A 24 -1.26 12.54 -8.52
CA ALA A 24 -1.42 11.44 -7.56
C ALA A 24 -2.79 11.50 -6.86
N LYS A 25 -3.58 10.42 -6.98
CA LYS A 25 -4.90 10.30 -6.38
C LYS A 25 -5.20 8.84 -6.04
N ASP A 26 -5.84 8.58 -4.91
CA ASP A 26 -6.38 7.25 -4.64
C ASP A 26 -7.54 6.97 -5.61
N THR A 27 -7.30 6.06 -6.55
CA THR A 27 -8.30 5.64 -7.54
C THR A 27 -8.70 4.18 -7.36
N ARG A 28 -8.43 3.58 -6.18
CA ARG A 28 -8.81 2.19 -5.93
C ARG A 28 -10.31 2.02 -6.05
N THR A 29 -10.73 1.02 -6.81
CA THR A 29 -12.12 0.56 -6.83
C THR A 29 -12.49 -0.11 -5.50
N LEU A 30 -13.78 -0.18 -5.18
CA LEU A 30 -14.25 -0.91 -3.99
C LEU A 30 -13.80 -2.38 -4.01
N ALA A 31 -13.80 -3.02 -5.17
CA ALA A 31 -13.32 -4.38 -5.33
C ALA A 31 -11.83 -4.51 -5.01
N GLN A 32 -10.98 -3.58 -5.50
CA GLN A 32 -9.56 -3.55 -5.17
C GLN A 32 -9.32 -3.32 -3.67
N ARG A 33 -10.08 -2.42 -3.02
CA ARG A 33 -9.97 -2.19 -1.57
C ARG A 33 -10.33 -3.45 -0.77
N GLY A 34 -11.40 -4.14 -1.15
CA GLY A 34 -11.82 -5.40 -0.53
C GLY A 34 -10.77 -6.51 -0.70
N ALA A 35 -10.26 -6.69 -1.92
CA ALA A 35 -9.21 -7.67 -2.22
C ALA A 35 -7.90 -7.37 -1.47
N LEU A 36 -7.52 -6.09 -1.40
CA LEU A 36 -6.32 -5.65 -0.68
C LEU A 36 -6.46 -5.93 0.82
N LEU A 37 -7.59 -5.59 1.43
CA LEU A 37 -7.85 -5.89 2.85
C LEU A 37 -7.79 -7.39 3.15
N ALA A 38 -8.36 -8.24 2.29
CA ALA A 38 -8.30 -9.68 2.45
C ALA A 38 -6.84 -10.19 2.38
N LEU A 39 -6.07 -9.72 1.39
CA LEU A 39 -4.67 -10.09 1.25
C LEU A 39 -3.82 -9.64 2.45
N LEU A 40 -4.02 -8.41 2.93
CA LEU A 40 -3.30 -7.90 4.10
C LEU A 40 -3.57 -8.73 5.35
N ARG A 41 -4.82 -9.15 5.59
CA ARG A 41 -5.17 -10.04 6.71
C ARG A 41 -4.47 -11.39 6.61
N GLU A 42 -4.44 -12.00 5.43
CA GLU A 42 -3.74 -13.28 5.23
C GLU A 42 -2.22 -13.13 5.44
N LEU A 43 -1.63 -12.04 4.95
CA LEU A 43 -0.21 -11.76 5.17
C LEU A 43 0.11 -11.49 6.65
N LYS A 44 -0.73 -10.76 7.39
CA LYS A 44 -0.54 -10.53 8.83
C LYS A 44 -0.65 -11.81 9.64
N LYS A 45 -1.53 -12.75 9.27
CA LYS A 45 -1.54 -14.08 9.90
C LYS A 45 -0.22 -14.82 9.71
N LYS A 46 0.38 -14.73 8.51
CA LYS A 46 1.64 -15.39 8.16
C LYS A 46 2.87 -14.68 8.74
N PHE A 47 2.82 -13.35 8.85
CA PHE A 47 3.89 -12.49 9.33
C PHE A 47 3.33 -11.52 10.39
N PRO A 48 3.09 -11.97 11.63
CA PRO A 48 2.38 -11.18 12.65
C PRO A 48 3.06 -9.84 12.96
N GLU A 49 4.39 -9.80 12.93
CA GLU A 49 5.20 -8.62 13.23
C GLU A 49 5.41 -7.70 12.01
N ALA A 50 4.92 -8.08 10.82
CA ALA A 50 5.07 -7.25 9.64
C ALA A 50 4.32 -5.92 9.79
N LEU A 51 4.99 -4.84 9.41
CA LEU A 51 4.42 -3.50 9.32
C LEU A 51 3.66 -3.34 8.00
N ILE A 52 2.48 -2.73 8.05
CA ILE A 52 1.73 -2.30 6.86
C ILE A 52 1.99 -0.81 6.67
N ILE A 53 2.75 -0.47 5.63
CA ILE A 53 3.20 0.89 5.34
C ILE A 53 3.10 1.19 3.84
N GLY A 54 2.98 2.46 3.49
CA GLY A 54 3.04 2.94 2.13
C GLY A 54 4.48 3.17 1.65
N HIS A 55 4.68 3.23 0.33
CA HIS A 55 5.99 3.57 -0.23
C HIS A 55 6.41 5.01 0.14
N HIS A 56 5.46 5.93 0.27
CA HIS A 56 5.68 7.30 0.74
C HIS A 56 6.29 7.33 2.15
N ASP A 57 5.86 6.44 3.05
CA ASP A 57 6.35 6.40 4.43
C ASP A 57 7.83 6.00 4.52
N LEU A 58 8.31 5.23 3.53
CA LEU A 58 9.73 4.88 3.38
C LEU A 58 10.52 5.89 2.54
N ASN A 59 9.83 6.65 1.68
CA ASN A 59 10.42 7.65 0.81
C ASN A 59 9.43 8.79 0.55
N PRO A 60 9.50 9.89 1.33
CA PRO A 60 8.53 11.00 1.25
C PRO A 60 8.48 11.70 -0.11
N ILE A 61 9.49 11.52 -0.96
CA ILE A 61 9.50 12.06 -2.34
C ILE A 61 8.46 11.34 -3.21
N LYS A 62 8.16 10.07 -2.93
CA LYS A 62 7.19 9.29 -3.70
C LYS A 62 5.78 9.59 -3.23
N LYS A 63 4.85 9.79 -4.15
CA LYS A 63 3.41 9.93 -3.82
C LYS A 63 2.69 8.59 -3.66
N CYS A 64 3.24 7.50 -4.21
CA CYS A 64 2.73 6.14 -4.04
C CYS A 64 2.63 5.79 -2.53
N PRO A 65 1.51 5.23 -2.03
CA PRO A 65 0.41 4.63 -2.79
C PRO A 65 -0.78 5.59 -3.05
N CYS A 66 -0.59 6.90 -2.90
CA CYS A 66 -1.59 7.94 -3.13
C CYS A 66 -2.76 7.95 -2.13
N TYR A 67 -2.63 7.26 -0.99
CA TYR A 67 -3.53 7.29 0.16
C TYR A 67 -2.74 7.04 1.47
N PRO A 68 -3.28 7.43 2.64
CA PRO A 68 -2.62 7.22 3.93
C PRO A 68 -2.73 5.76 4.40
N CYS A 69 -1.73 4.94 4.04
CA CYS A 69 -1.72 3.50 4.26
C CYS A 69 -1.71 3.11 5.75
N VAL A 70 -0.87 3.78 6.54
CA VAL A 70 -0.71 3.50 7.98
C VAL A 70 -2.01 3.81 8.74
N GLU A 71 -2.67 4.92 8.41
CA GLU A 71 -3.94 5.30 9.01
C GLU A 71 -5.07 4.35 8.60
N GLU A 72 -5.17 3.99 7.31
CA GLU A 72 -6.24 3.12 6.80
C GLU A 72 -6.20 1.72 7.42
N TYR A 73 -5.00 1.20 7.72
CA TYR A 73 -4.80 -0.17 8.19
C TYR A 73 -4.31 -0.26 9.64
N ARG A 74 -4.47 0.79 10.45
CA ARG A 74 -3.99 0.84 11.83
C ARG A 74 -4.47 -0.33 12.71
N GLU A 75 -5.66 -0.86 12.41
CA GLU A 75 -6.31 -1.93 13.19
C GLU A 75 -5.97 -3.36 12.70
N LEU A 76 -4.99 -3.53 11.79
CA LEU A 76 -4.52 -4.83 11.28
C LEU A 76 -3.16 -5.23 11.86
#